data_AF-A0A1I0MAT5-F1
#
_entry.id   AF-A0A1I0MAT5-F1
#
_cell.length_a   1.000
_cell.length_b   1.000
_cell.length_c   1.000
_cell.angle_alpha   90.00
_cell.angle_beta   90.00
_cell.angle_gamma   90.00
#
_symmetry.space_group_name_H-M   'P 1'
#
loop_
_entity.id
_entity.type
_entity.pdbx_description
1 polymer ?
#
loop_
_entity_poly.entity_id
_entity_poly.type
_entity_poly.pdbx_seq_one_letter_code
_entity_poly.pdbx_strand_id
1 'polypeptide(L)'
;MLFGKLFGKGSKKNDKSKDDSLAKKEEKITIKTPFTTFYYINNPPHEIGYEAELEWYERPQEGPERFRYNPVGCYIDCDTPDTTEASLCLERLTRLFEDRKWTDGKVKLDVAEKLKGEDGLIKDYNGNPVSKDELMDNLKIRFITVYRDGSIAYSLDHHCTLDTESDVHIVYAVNGDISIKSDSEFYGFN
;
A
#
# COMPACT_ATOMS: atom_id res chain seq x y z
N MET A 1 70.08 20.01 -31.06
CA MET A 1 70.06 18.54 -31.24
C MET A 1 70.80 17.95 -30.04
N LEU A 2 70.33 17.02 -29.23
CA LEU A 2 69.15 16.14 -29.23
C LEU A 2 68.93 15.72 -27.75
N PHE A 3 67.67 15.56 -27.36
CA PHE A 3 67.15 15.00 -26.10
C PHE A 3 67.71 13.58 -25.86
N GLY A 4 67.84 12.97 -24.68
CA GLY A 4 67.13 13.06 -23.40
C GLY A 4 66.90 11.61 -22.93
N LYS A 5 67.32 11.25 -21.70
CA LYS A 5 66.89 10.02 -21.02
C LYS A 5 66.77 10.28 -19.52
N LEU A 6 65.52 10.40 -19.07
CA LEU A 6 65.07 10.30 -17.69
C LEU A 6 65.39 8.91 -17.13
N PHE A 7 65.80 8.82 -15.86
CA PHE A 7 65.12 8.03 -14.82
C PHE A 7 65.70 8.43 -13.45
N GLY A 8 64.91 9.19 -12.68
CA GLY A 8 65.21 9.61 -11.32
C GLY A 8 64.64 8.66 -10.27
N LYS A 9 65.39 8.49 -9.18
CA LYS A 9 65.02 7.88 -7.90
C LYS A 9 63.80 8.54 -7.25
N GLY A 10 62.93 7.74 -6.63
CA GLY A 10 62.00 8.14 -5.57
C GLY A 10 61.44 6.87 -4.88
N SER A 11 61.85 6.54 -3.65
CA SER A 11 61.33 6.98 -2.34
C SER A 11 60.10 6.18 -1.85
N LYS A 12 60.32 5.42 -0.76
CA LYS A 12 59.29 4.79 0.10
C LYS A 12 58.41 5.84 0.78
N LYS A 13 57.08 5.69 0.75
CA LYS A 13 56.11 5.72 1.89
C LYS A 13 54.68 5.97 1.40
N ASN A 14 53.73 5.24 2.02
CA ASN A 14 52.30 5.47 2.26
C ASN A 14 51.52 4.18 1.96
N ASP A 15 51.07 3.39 2.94
CA ASP A 15 50.11 3.65 4.02
C ASP A 15 48.68 3.85 3.50
N LYS A 16 47.74 3.17 4.19
CA LYS A 16 46.27 3.11 4.00
C LYS A 16 45.69 2.01 3.09
N SER A 17 45.28 0.93 3.79
CA SER A 17 43.95 0.31 3.73
C SER A 17 42.98 0.92 2.70
N LYS A 18 42.70 0.17 1.64
CA LYS A 18 41.40 0.19 0.95
C LYS A 18 40.64 -0.99 1.56
N ASP A 19 39.87 -0.77 2.62
CA ASP A 19 38.48 -0.34 2.54
C ASP A 19 37.66 -1.31 1.66
N ASP A 20 37.62 -2.56 2.12
CA ASP A 20 36.57 -3.53 1.80
C ASP A 20 35.26 -3.02 2.43
N SER A 21 34.70 -1.94 1.91
CA SER A 21 33.27 -1.66 2.08
C SER A 21 32.49 -2.56 1.13
N LEU A 22 32.54 -3.87 1.42
CA LEU A 22 31.41 -4.75 1.14
C LEU A 22 30.22 -4.16 1.89
N ALA A 23 29.46 -3.31 1.21
CA ALA A 23 28.09 -3.04 1.58
C ALA A 23 27.41 -4.40 1.69
N LYS A 24 27.25 -4.89 2.92
CA LYS A 24 26.40 -6.05 3.20
C LYS A 24 25.04 -5.66 2.62
N LYS A 25 24.68 -6.25 1.49
CA LYS A 25 23.29 -6.27 1.03
C LYS A 25 22.53 -6.95 2.17
N GLU A 26 21.84 -6.17 3.00
CA GLU A 26 20.88 -6.72 3.92
C GLU A 26 19.89 -7.53 3.07
N GLU A 27 19.83 -8.84 3.30
CA GLU A 27 18.84 -9.69 2.67
C GLU A 27 17.48 -9.21 3.18
N LYS A 28 16.70 -8.59 2.28
CA LYS A 28 15.34 -8.18 2.61
C LYS A 28 14.55 -9.41 3.01
N ILE A 29 13.96 -9.38 4.20
CA ILE A 29 13.06 -10.45 4.65
C ILE A 29 11.80 -10.37 3.79
N THR A 30 11.40 -11.50 3.21
CA THR A 30 10.27 -11.56 2.28
C THR A 30 9.39 -12.76 2.54
N ILE A 31 8.09 -12.59 2.26
CA ILE A 31 7.12 -13.68 2.24
C ILE A 31 6.53 -13.78 0.84
N LYS A 32 6.62 -14.96 0.22
CA LYS A 32 6.07 -15.21 -1.11
C LYS A 32 4.70 -15.86 -0.99
N THR A 33 3.74 -15.30 -1.71
CA THR A 33 2.38 -15.85 -1.88
C THR A 33 2.13 -16.17 -3.35
N PRO A 34 1.06 -16.89 -3.70
CA PRO A 34 0.71 -17.13 -5.10
C PRO A 34 0.39 -15.86 -5.90
N PHE A 35 0.04 -14.75 -5.24
CA PHE A 35 -0.42 -13.53 -5.88
C PHE A 35 0.55 -12.34 -5.76
N THR A 36 1.50 -12.37 -4.83
CA THR A 36 2.53 -11.33 -4.70
C THR A 36 3.70 -11.74 -3.80
N THR A 37 4.72 -10.89 -3.72
CA THR A 37 5.81 -10.98 -2.73
C THR A 37 5.72 -9.81 -1.76
N PHE A 38 5.64 -10.13 -0.48
CA PHE A 38 5.67 -9.19 0.63
C PHE A 38 7.11 -8.92 1.05
N TYR A 39 7.40 -7.66 1.35
CA TYR A 39 8.70 -7.20 1.85
C TYR A 39 8.53 -6.66 3.25
N TYR A 40 9.37 -7.13 4.18
CA TYR A 40 9.37 -6.61 5.54
C TYR A 40 9.92 -5.18 5.53
N ILE A 41 9.21 -4.29 6.20
CA ILE A 41 9.60 -2.91 6.45
C ILE A 41 9.70 -2.67 7.95
N ASN A 42 10.71 -1.90 8.35
CA ASN A 42 11.00 -1.59 9.74
C ASN A 42 11.46 -0.14 9.85
N ASN A 43 10.48 0.77 9.72
CA ASN A 43 10.65 2.21 9.75
C ASN A 43 9.91 2.81 10.96
N PRO A 44 10.30 2.48 12.20
CA PRO A 44 9.66 3.03 13.39
C PRO A 44 9.84 4.56 13.46
N PRO A 45 8.86 5.31 14.03
CA PRO A 45 7.61 4.82 14.61
C PRO A 45 6.49 4.64 13.58
N HIS A 46 6.76 4.85 12.30
CA HIS A 46 5.74 5.03 11.28
C HIS A 46 5.18 3.70 10.80
N GLU A 47 6.03 2.73 10.43
CA GLU A 47 5.58 1.48 9.81
C GLU A 47 6.51 0.32 10.20
N ILE A 48 5.93 -0.73 10.78
CA ILE A 48 6.61 -2.00 11.09
C ILE A 48 5.67 -3.13 10.66
N GLY A 49 6.02 -3.83 9.59
CA GLY A 49 5.12 -4.80 8.99
C GLY A 49 5.63 -5.33 7.65
N TYR A 50 4.71 -5.86 6.85
CA TYR A 50 4.99 -6.31 5.49
C TYR A 50 4.19 -5.53 4.47
N GLU A 51 4.82 -5.15 3.36
CA GLU A 51 4.18 -4.46 2.25
C GLU A 51 4.26 -5.23 0.94
N ALA A 52 3.23 -5.10 0.12
CA ALA A 52 3.20 -5.60 -1.24
C ALA A 52 2.30 -4.76 -2.15
N GLU A 53 2.47 -4.96 -3.45
CA GLU A 53 1.53 -4.55 -4.48
C GLU A 53 0.69 -5.75 -4.93
N LEU A 54 -0.62 -5.56 -5.05
CA LEU A 54 -1.59 -6.58 -5.41
C LEU A 54 -2.19 -6.30 -6.80
N GLU A 55 -2.26 -7.35 -7.62
CA GLU A 55 -3.07 -7.33 -8.85
C GLU A 55 -4.56 -7.54 -8.52
N TRP A 56 -5.13 -6.55 -7.83
CA TRP A 56 -6.53 -6.59 -7.37
C TRP A 56 -7.51 -6.47 -8.53
N TYR A 57 -7.26 -5.52 -9.43
CA TYR A 57 -8.03 -5.31 -10.65
C TYR A 57 -7.35 -5.97 -11.85
N GLU A 58 -8.14 -6.34 -12.85
CA GLU A 58 -7.61 -6.92 -14.09
C GLU A 58 -6.76 -5.86 -14.82
N ARG A 59 -5.47 -6.16 -14.99
CA ARG A 59 -4.55 -5.28 -15.71
C ARG A 59 -4.89 -5.26 -17.21
N PRO A 60 -5.17 -4.09 -17.81
CA PRO A 60 -5.34 -3.99 -19.26
C PRO A 60 -4.09 -4.45 -19.98
N GLN A 61 -4.25 -5.32 -20.98
CA GLN A 61 -3.12 -5.86 -21.76
C GLN A 61 -2.72 -4.94 -22.92
N GLU A 62 -3.67 -4.14 -23.41
CA GLU A 62 -3.50 -3.30 -24.61
C GLU A 62 -4.03 -1.88 -24.38
N GLY A 63 -3.67 -0.97 -25.29
CA GLY A 63 -4.11 0.43 -25.25
C GLY A 63 -3.34 1.32 -24.25
N PRO A 64 -3.70 2.62 -24.18
CA PRO A 64 -3.04 3.57 -23.29
C PRO A 64 -3.29 3.28 -21.80
N GLU A 65 -4.41 2.65 -21.47
CA GLU A 65 -4.80 2.34 -20.08
C GLU A 65 -3.86 1.34 -19.39
N ARG A 66 -3.13 0.51 -20.16
CA ARG A 66 -2.12 -0.40 -19.60
C ARG A 66 -0.99 0.33 -18.85
N PHE A 67 -0.72 1.59 -19.22
CA PHE A 67 0.29 2.44 -18.61
C PHE A 67 -0.24 3.24 -17.43
N ARG A 68 -1.56 3.23 -17.22
CA ARG A 68 -2.26 3.89 -16.11
C ARG A 68 -2.72 2.91 -15.03
N TYR A 69 -2.53 1.60 -15.27
CA TYR A 69 -2.80 0.59 -14.27
C TYR A 69 -1.92 0.81 -13.04
N ASN A 70 -2.58 0.97 -11.89
CA ASN A 70 -1.94 1.08 -10.60
C ASN A 70 -2.35 -0.13 -9.75
N PRO A 71 -1.40 -0.98 -9.31
CA PRO A 71 -1.72 -2.06 -8.39
C PRO A 71 -2.22 -1.49 -7.05
N VAL A 72 -2.94 -2.33 -6.31
CA VAL A 72 -3.44 -1.98 -4.97
C VAL A 72 -2.33 -2.21 -3.97
N GLY A 73 -1.98 -1.20 -3.18
CA GLY A 73 -1.02 -1.38 -2.09
C GLY A 73 -1.62 -2.24 -0.99
N CYS A 74 -0.78 -3.01 -0.30
CA CYS A 74 -1.22 -3.83 0.81
C CYS A 74 -0.21 -3.82 1.95
N TYR A 75 -0.72 -3.68 3.17
CA TYR A 75 0.05 -3.77 4.40
C TYR A 75 -0.48 -4.87 5.30
N ILE A 76 0.45 -5.65 5.86
CA ILE A 76 0.21 -6.64 6.91
C ILE A 76 0.90 -6.15 8.17
N ASP A 77 0.11 -5.89 9.21
CA ASP A 77 0.61 -5.48 10.52
C ASP A 77 1.36 -6.63 11.23
N CYS A 78 2.60 -6.38 11.66
CA CYS A 78 3.35 -7.27 12.55
C CYS A 78 4.53 -6.55 13.23
N ASP A 79 4.81 -6.86 14.50
CA ASP A 79 5.91 -6.19 15.24
C ASP A 79 7.31 -6.71 14.88
N THR A 80 7.41 -7.93 14.35
CA THR A 80 8.69 -8.56 14.01
C THR A 80 8.54 -9.44 12.76
N PRO A 81 9.62 -9.68 12.00
CA PRO A 81 9.54 -10.42 10.74
C PRO A 81 9.21 -11.91 10.92
N ASP A 82 9.55 -12.51 12.06
CA ASP A 82 9.53 -13.96 12.32
C ASP A 82 8.25 -14.46 13.00
N THR A 83 7.09 -13.83 12.78
CA THR A 83 5.89 -14.13 13.56
C THR A 83 4.90 -15.08 12.87
N THR A 84 4.30 -15.96 13.68
CA THR A 84 3.03 -16.62 13.38
C THR A 84 1.88 -15.63 13.19
N GLU A 85 2.02 -14.38 13.66
CA GLU A 85 1.01 -13.31 13.53
C GLU A 85 0.85 -12.84 12.08
N ALA A 86 1.96 -12.65 11.34
CA ALA A 86 1.91 -12.33 9.93
C ALA A 86 1.19 -13.42 9.11
N SER A 87 1.30 -14.69 9.52
CA SER A 87 0.62 -15.80 8.85
C SER A 87 -0.90 -15.71 8.94
N LEU A 88 -1.45 -15.28 10.09
CA LEU A 88 -2.90 -15.10 10.26
C LEU A 88 -3.44 -13.95 9.39
N CYS A 89 -2.71 -12.84 9.35
CA CYS A 89 -3.08 -11.71 8.49
C CYS A 89 -2.98 -12.08 7.00
N LEU A 90 -1.96 -12.83 6.60
CA LEU A 90 -1.81 -13.34 5.24
C LEU A 90 -2.92 -14.33 4.85
N GLU A 91 -3.35 -15.19 5.77
CA GLU A 91 -4.48 -16.10 5.53
C GLU A 91 -5.77 -15.31 5.28
N ARG A 92 -6.04 -14.28 6.09
CA ARG A 92 -7.19 -13.38 5.89
C ARG A 92 -7.11 -12.69 4.53
N LEU A 93 -5.95 -12.11 4.19
CA LEU A 93 -5.76 -11.45 2.90
C LEU A 93 -5.94 -12.41 1.73
N THR A 94 -5.44 -13.64 1.84
CA THR A 94 -5.56 -14.66 0.78
C THR A 94 -7.04 -14.93 0.47
N ARG A 95 -7.88 -15.10 1.50
CA ARG A 95 -9.33 -15.30 1.32
C ARG A 95 -10.00 -14.09 0.67
N LEU A 96 -9.62 -12.87 1.08
CA LEU A 96 -10.12 -11.64 0.47
C LEU A 96 -9.71 -11.54 -1.00
N PHE A 97 -8.48 -11.91 -1.33
CA PHE A 97 -7.95 -11.84 -2.70
C PHE A 97 -8.60 -12.88 -3.63
N GLU A 98 -8.85 -14.08 -3.12
CA GLU A 98 -9.57 -15.14 -3.82
C GLU A 98 -11.01 -14.70 -4.17
N ASP A 99 -11.68 -13.97 -3.28
CA ASP A 99 -13.02 -13.41 -3.49
C ASP A 99 -13.02 -11.88 -3.73
N ARG A 100 -11.98 -11.38 -4.38
CA ARG A 100 -11.76 -9.92 -4.51
C ARG A 100 -12.87 -9.19 -5.26
N LYS A 101 -13.53 -9.83 -6.23
CA LYS A 101 -14.65 -9.21 -6.98
C LYS A 101 -15.85 -8.94 -6.08
N TRP A 102 -16.21 -9.92 -5.24
CA TRP A 102 -17.28 -9.74 -4.26
C TRP A 102 -16.86 -8.74 -3.17
N THR A 103 -15.63 -8.86 -2.68
CA THR A 103 -15.06 -7.95 -1.67
C THR A 103 -15.10 -6.50 -2.16
N ASP A 104 -14.64 -6.23 -3.38
CA ASP A 104 -14.68 -4.89 -3.99
C ASP A 104 -16.11 -4.32 -4.03
N GLY A 105 -17.07 -5.11 -4.55
CA GLY A 105 -18.46 -4.69 -4.61
C GLY A 105 -19.08 -4.42 -3.24
N LYS A 106 -18.78 -5.28 -2.24
CA LYS A 106 -19.23 -5.09 -0.87
C LYS A 106 -18.66 -3.83 -0.24
N VAL A 107 -17.35 -3.61 -0.36
CA VAL A 107 -16.69 -2.44 0.22
C VAL A 107 -17.28 -1.14 -0.34
N LYS A 108 -17.47 -1.08 -1.65
CA LYS A 108 -18.08 0.08 -2.32
C LYS A 108 -19.52 0.32 -1.91
N LEU A 109 -20.30 -0.75 -1.76
CA LEU A 109 -21.67 -0.67 -1.28
C LEU A 109 -21.73 -0.16 0.16
N ASP A 110 -20.90 -0.71 1.04
CA ASP A 110 -20.85 -0.32 2.45
C ASP A 110 -20.40 1.16 2.58
N VAL A 111 -19.49 1.63 1.71
CA VAL A 111 -19.14 3.05 1.60
C VAL A 111 -20.36 3.90 1.19
N ALA A 112 -21.06 3.50 0.12
CA ALA A 112 -22.20 4.25 -0.38
C ALA A 112 -23.34 4.35 0.66
N GLU A 113 -23.64 3.27 1.39
CA GLU A 113 -24.68 3.27 2.43
C GLU A 113 -24.29 4.12 3.64
N LYS A 114 -22.99 4.23 3.96
CA LYS A 114 -22.49 5.05 5.07
C LYS A 114 -22.40 6.53 4.74
N LEU A 115 -22.17 6.88 3.47
CA LEU A 115 -22.13 8.27 3.00
C LEU A 115 -23.52 8.84 2.68
N LYS A 116 -24.55 7.99 2.70
CA LYS A 116 -25.93 8.39 2.51
C LYS A 116 -26.38 9.30 3.66
N GLY A 117 -26.80 10.52 3.31
CA GLY A 117 -27.34 11.48 4.26
C GLY A 117 -28.71 11.08 4.81
N GLU A 118 -29.21 11.86 5.77
CA GLU A 118 -30.54 11.65 6.36
C GLU A 118 -31.69 11.75 5.33
N ASP A 119 -31.49 12.53 4.27
CA ASP A 119 -32.41 12.64 3.13
C ASP A 119 -32.36 11.41 2.21
N GLY A 120 -31.49 10.45 2.52
CA GLY A 120 -31.29 9.24 1.74
C GLY A 120 -30.47 9.45 0.48
N LEU A 121 -29.84 10.61 0.30
CA LEU A 121 -29.03 10.93 -0.87
C LEU A 121 -27.54 10.87 -0.54
N ILE A 122 -26.75 10.46 -1.53
CA ILE A 122 -25.30 10.63 -1.52
C ILE A 122 -25.02 11.94 -2.24
N LYS A 123 -24.09 12.75 -1.73
CA LYS A 123 -23.75 14.05 -2.31
C LYS A 123 -22.26 14.10 -2.66
N ASP A 124 -21.95 14.76 -3.77
CA ASP A 124 -20.57 15.09 -4.15
C ASP A 124 -20.01 16.26 -3.33
N TYR A 125 -18.74 16.62 -3.60
CA TYR A 125 -18.06 17.79 -3.03
C TYR A 125 -18.83 19.10 -3.21
N ASN A 126 -19.59 19.24 -4.29
CA ASN A 126 -20.38 20.45 -4.57
C ASN A 126 -21.79 20.38 -3.96
N GLY A 127 -22.12 19.33 -3.21
CA GLY A 127 -23.44 19.07 -2.65
C GLY A 127 -24.47 18.55 -3.67
N ASN A 128 -24.06 18.21 -4.89
CA ASN A 128 -24.95 17.64 -5.90
C ASN A 128 -25.26 16.18 -5.57
N PRO A 129 -26.52 15.73 -5.75
CA PRO A 129 -26.84 14.32 -5.59
C PRO A 129 -26.08 13.44 -6.60
N VAL A 130 -25.47 12.37 -6.09
CA VAL A 130 -24.81 11.32 -6.88
C VAL A 130 -25.58 10.02 -6.69
N SER A 131 -25.78 9.28 -7.77
CA SER A 131 -26.44 7.97 -7.65
C SER A 131 -25.50 6.95 -7.00
N LYS A 132 -26.06 5.97 -6.30
CA LYS A 132 -25.28 4.88 -5.71
C LYS A 132 -24.42 4.17 -6.75
N ASP A 133 -25.00 3.87 -7.91
CA ASP A 133 -24.32 3.14 -8.98
C ASP A 133 -23.15 3.97 -9.55
N GLU A 134 -23.38 5.26 -9.77
CA GLU A 134 -22.32 6.21 -10.19
C GLU A 134 -21.19 6.30 -9.16
N LEU A 135 -21.50 6.35 -7.86
CA LEU A 135 -20.48 6.33 -6.83
C LEU A 135 -19.68 5.01 -6.89
N MET A 136 -20.36 3.88 -6.91
CA MET A 136 -19.72 2.56 -6.89
C MET A 136 -18.84 2.30 -8.13
N ASP A 137 -19.24 2.81 -9.29
CA ASP A 137 -18.45 2.71 -10.53
C ASP A 137 -17.16 3.53 -10.48
N ASN A 138 -17.18 4.65 -9.75
CA ASN A 138 -16.02 5.56 -9.64
C ASN A 138 -15.10 5.25 -8.46
N LEU A 139 -15.60 4.60 -7.41
CA LEU A 139 -14.77 4.17 -6.27
C LEU A 139 -13.79 3.07 -6.70
N LYS A 140 -12.56 3.15 -6.21
CA LYS A 140 -11.56 2.08 -6.35
C LYS A 140 -10.78 1.90 -5.06
N ILE A 141 -10.67 0.67 -4.60
CA ILE A 141 -9.74 0.32 -3.52
C ILE A 141 -8.33 0.63 -4.02
N ARG A 142 -7.59 1.41 -3.25
CA ARG A 142 -6.22 1.80 -3.54
C ARG A 142 -5.21 1.17 -2.59
N PHE A 143 -5.65 0.90 -1.36
CA PHE A 143 -4.82 0.28 -0.32
C PHE A 143 -5.64 -0.66 0.56
N ILE A 144 -5.03 -1.75 1.02
CA ILE A 144 -5.63 -2.72 1.94
C ILE A 144 -4.70 -2.94 3.13
N THR A 145 -5.19 -2.73 4.34
CA THR A 145 -4.45 -2.99 5.57
C THR A 145 -5.12 -4.11 6.35
N VAL A 146 -4.37 -5.15 6.70
CA VAL A 146 -4.84 -6.25 7.56
C VAL A 146 -4.12 -6.17 8.89
N TYR A 147 -4.87 -5.86 9.95
CA TYR A 147 -4.35 -5.68 11.29
C TYR A 147 -4.32 -7.00 12.07
N ARG A 148 -3.41 -7.09 13.04
CA ARG A 148 -3.26 -8.29 13.88
C ARG A 148 -4.50 -8.58 14.73
N ASP A 149 -5.13 -7.51 15.22
CA ASP A 149 -6.36 -7.60 15.99
C ASP A 149 -7.52 -8.22 15.18
N GLY A 150 -7.36 -8.33 13.86
CA GLY A 150 -8.29 -8.91 12.91
C GLY A 150 -9.16 -7.89 12.17
N SER A 151 -8.98 -6.60 12.45
CA SER A 151 -9.60 -5.55 11.68
C SER A 151 -8.96 -5.43 10.29
N ILE A 152 -9.73 -4.92 9.35
CA ILE A 152 -9.30 -4.73 7.96
C ILE A 152 -9.72 -3.32 7.54
N ALA A 153 -8.78 -2.56 7.00
CA ALA A 153 -9.04 -1.25 6.44
C ALA A 153 -8.83 -1.25 4.93
N TYR A 154 -9.67 -0.50 4.24
CA TYR A 154 -9.53 -0.22 2.82
C TYR A 154 -9.46 1.29 2.63
N SER A 155 -8.42 1.75 1.95
CA SER A 155 -8.39 3.11 1.40
C SER A 155 -9.01 3.07 0.01
N LEU A 156 -9.93 4.00 -0.28
CA LEU A 156 -10.57 4.13 -1.58
C LEU A 156 -10.25 5.49 -2.20
N ASP A 157 -9.75 5.43 -3.43
CA ASP A 157 -9.63 6.58 -4.31
C ASP A 157 -11.02 6.89 -4.90
N HIS A 158 -11.34 8.18 -4.98
CA HIS A 158 -12.59 8.69 -5.51
C HIS A 158 -12.27 9.81 -6.50
N HIS A 159 -11.98 9.48 -7.75
CA HIS A 159 -11.50 10.48 -8.70
C HIS A 159 -12.51 11.61 -9.01
N CYS A 160 -13.78 11.55 -8.59
CA CYS A 160 -14.79 12.54 -9.03
C CYS A 160 -15.98 12.84 -8.08
N THR A 161 -16.20 12.11 -6.99
CA THR A 161 -17.59 11.95 -6.47
C THR A 161 -17.86 12.29 -5.01
N LEU A 162 -16.87 12.59 -4.15
CA LEU A 162 -17.11 12.80 -2.71
C LEU A 162 -16.46 14.08 -2.18
N ASP A 163 -17.07 14.67 -1.16
CA ASP A 163 -16.60 15.86 -0.42
C ASP A 163 -15.44 15.54 0.53
N THR A 164 -14.40 14.87 0.04
CA THR A 164 -13.25 14.50 0.85
C THR A 164 -11.99 14.90 0.12
N GLU A 165 -11.20 15.83 0.68
CA GLU A 165 -9.90 16.23 0.10
C GLU A 165 -8.86 15.08 0.06
N SER A 166 -9.23 13.91 0.57
CA SER A 166 -8.40 12.75 0.87
C SER A 166 -9.10 11.44 0.52
N ASP A 167 -8.34 10.35 0.49
CA ASP A 167 -8.91 9.01 0.37
C ASP A 167 -9.95 8.75 1.47
N VAL A 168 -10.96 7.94 1.14
CA VAL A 168 -11.93 7.45 2.12
C VAL A 168 -11.45 6.14 2.70
N HIS A 169 -11.32 6.08 4.02
CA HIS A 169 -10.95 4.85 4.72
C HIS A 169 -12.19 4.18 5.30
N ILE A 170 -12.45 2.95 4.91
CA ILE A 170 -13.47 2.10 5.55
C ILE A 170 -12.78 1.00 6.35
N VAL A 171 -13.14 0.92 7.63
CA VAL A 171 -12.56 -0.03 8.59
C VAL A 171 -13.64 -1.00 9.05
N TYR A 172 -13.35 -2.29 8.90
CA TYR A 172 -14.14 -3.41 9.41
C TYR A 172 -13.48 -3.91 10.68
N ALA A 173 -14.10 -3.68 11.83
CA ALA A 173 -13.65 -4.19 13.12
C ALA A 173 -14.09 -5.66 13.32
N VAL A 174 -13.38 -6.40 14.17
CA VAL A 174 -13.68 -7.83 14.44
C VAL A 174 -15.05 -8.05 15.07
N ASN A 175 -15.55 -7.06 15.82
CA ASN A 175 -16.89 -7.12 16.41
C ASN A 175 -18.01 -6.90 15.38
N GLY A 176 -17.68 -6.65 14.10
CA GLY A 176 -18.62 -6.40 13.02
C GLY A 176 -18.93 -4.91 12.79
N ASP A 177 -18.35 -4.00 13.57
CA ASP A 177 -18.55 -2.57 13.37
C ASP A 177 -17.86 -2.09 12.10
N ILE A 178 -18.52 -1.16 11.40
CA ILE A 178 -18.03 -0.53 10.18
C ILE A 178 -17.97 0.98 10.40
N SER A 179 -16.78 1.55 10.27
CA SER A 179 -16.54 2.99 10.34
C SER A 179 -15.94 3.53 9.04
N ILE A 180 -16.33 4.75 8.68
CA ILE A 180 -15.66 5.55 7.65
C ILE A 180 -14.85 6.64 8.33
N LYS A 181 -13.65 6.89 7.82
CA LYS A 181 -12.70 7.87 8.31
C LYS A 181 -12.10 8.66 7.14
N SER A 182 -11.83 9.94 7.34
CA SER A 182 -10.90 10.70 6.48
C SER A 182 -9.45 10.25 6.70
N ASP A 183 -8.51 10.72 5.86
CA ASP A 183 -7.07 10.51 6.08
C ASP A 183 -6.63 10.99 7.48
N SER A 184 -7.05 12.18 7.90
CA SER A 184 -6.65 12.74 9.19
C SER A 184 -7.14 11.89 10.37
N GLU A 185 -8.39 11.41 10.29
CA GLU A 185 -8.98 10.53 11.31
C GLU A 185 -8.40 9.11 11.31
N PHE A 186 -7.93 8.64 10.15
CA PHE A 186 -7.34 7.31 10.00
C PHE A 186 -5.89 7.28 10.49
N TYR A 187 -5.07 8.23 10.05
CA TYR A 187 -3.65 8.30 10.43
C TYR A 187 -3.40 9.07 11.74
N GLY A 188 -4.43 9.70 12.31
CA GLY A 188 -4.32 10.47 13.55
C GLY A 188 -3.50 11.74 13.41
N PHE A 189 -3.51 12.35 12.21
CA PHE A 189 -2.92 13.68 12.00
C PHE A 189 -3.85 14.73 12.65
N ASN A 190 -3.35 15.38 13.72
CA ASN A 190 -4.02 16.52 14.36
C ASN A 190 -3.73 17.83 13.64
#